data_AF-A0A0G1B703-F1
#
_entry.id   AF-A0A0G1B703-F1
#
_cell.length_a   1.000
_cell.length_b   1.000
_cell.length_c   1.000
_cell.angle_alpha   90.00
_cell.angle_beta   90.00
_cell.angle_gamma   90.00
#
_symmetry.space_group_name_H-M   'P 1'
#
loop_
_entity.id
_entity.type
_entity.pdbx_description
1 polymer ?
#
loop_
_entity_poly.entity_id
_entity_poly.type
_entity_poly.pdbx_seq_one_letter_code
_entity_poly.pdbx_strand_id
1 'polypeptide(L)'
;MKQAIGYSKYRVLLDTFIDSVQQTFGDQVVSIVLYGSVARGKARPDSDVDLLLILRDAPAAYWKRLQSLLPILRRLREEPCWQELQREGVTPFLSLLVLSLEEARENRYLYLDMIEEARILVDSDDFFQDKLHSLQQRLKELGAKKIRRNGDWYWDLKPDLKLGDEVIL
;
A
#
# COMPACT_ATOMS: atom_id res chain seq x y z
N MET A 1 12.04 14.50 -20.54
CA MET A 1 11.36 14.48 -19.22
C MET A 1 10.65 13.15 -19.12
N LYS A 2 10.98 12.31 -18.12
CA LYS A 2 10.29 11.01 -17.95
C LYS A 2 8.84 11.28 -17.53
N GLN A 3 7.88 10.67 -18.22
CA GLN A 3 6.45 10.84 -17.94
C GLN A 3 6.14 10.29 -16.54
N ALA A 4 5.49 11.09 -15.70
CA ALA A 4 5.05 10.63 -14.39
C ALA A 4 3.84 9.71 -14.56
N ILE A 5 3.97 8.49 -14.04
CA ILE A 5 2.96 7.43 -14.17
C ILE A 5 2.16 7.36 -12.87
N GLY A 6 0.85 7.12 -12.97
CA GLY A 6 -0.03 6.96 -11.82
C GLY A 6 -1.01 5.80 -11.98
N TYR A 7 -1.92 5.68 -11.03
CA TYR A 7 -2.93 4.61 -10.96
C TYR A 7 -3.63 4.31 -12.30
N SER A 8 -4.02 5.33 -13.07
CA SER A 8 -4.75 5.14 -14.33
C SER A 8 -4.01 4.27 -15.33
N LYS A 9 -2.67 4.32 -15.36
CA LYS A 9 -1.84 3.50 -16.23
C LYS A 9 -1.87 2.02 -15.83
N TYR A 10 -1.91 1.75 -14.53
CA TYR A 10 -1.90 0.40 -13.97
C TYR A 10 -3.31 -0.16 -13.70
N ARG A 11 -4.38 0.59 -13.98
CA ARG A 11 -5.75 0.23 -13.58
C ARG A 11 -6.12 -1.19 -14.01
N VAL A 12 -5.96 -1.52 -15.30
CA VAL A 12 -6.32 -2.85 -15.82
C VAL A 12 -5.49 -3.95 -15.15
N LEU A 13 -4.18 -3.73 -14.96
CA LEU A 13 -3.31 -4.68 -14.27
C LEU A 13 -3.74 -4.90 -12.81
N LEU A 14 -4.09 -3.82 -12.11
CA LEU A 14 -4.54 -3.86 -10.72
C LEU A 14 -5.90 -4.53 -10.60
N ASP A 15 -6.84 -4.27 -11.50
CA ASP A 15 -8.15 -4.92 -11.53
C ASP A 15 -7.98 -6.44 -11.73
N THR A 16 -7.15 -6.87 -12.69
CA THR A 16 -6.83 -8.30 -12.90
C THR A 16 -6.15 -8.95 -11.70
N PHE A 17 -5.26 -8.21 -11.01
CA PHE A 17 -4.64 -8.68 -9.77
C PHE A 17 -5.67 -8.83 -8.64
N ILE A 18 -6.53 -7.83 -8.43
CA ILE A 18 -7.59 -7.85 -7.42
C ILE A 18 -8.50 -9.06 -7.64
N ASP A 19 -8.98 -9.26 -8.87
CA ASP A 19 -9.84 -10.38 -9.22
C ASP A 19 -9.17 -11.73 -8.90
N SER A 20 -7.90 -11.88 -9.26
CA SER A 20 -7.14 -13.11 -9.01
C SER A 20 -6.93 -13.37 -7.51
N VAL A 21 -6.67 -12.32 -6.73
CA VAL A 21 -6.54 -12.39 -5.28
C VAL A 21 -7.88 -12.75 -4.64
N GLN A 22 -8.97 -12.10 -5.02
CA GLN A 22 -10.31 -12.40 -4.50
C GLN A 22 -10.77 -13.80 -4.87
N GLN A 23 -10.45 -14.31 -6.07
CA GLN A 23 -10.73 -15.71 -6.43
C GLN A 23 -9.95 -16.72 -5.58
N THR A 24 -8.72 -16.39 -5.19
CA THR A 24 -7.84 -17.30 -4.44
C THR A 24 -8.13 -17.29 -2.94
N PHE A 25 -8.37 -16.09 -2.39
CA PHE A 25 -8.50 -15.88 -0.94
C PHE A 25 -9.95 -15.64 -0.50
N GLY A 26 -10.86 -15.31 -1.41
CA GLY A 26 -12.28 -15.14 -1.12
C GLY A 26 -12.56 -14.13 -0.02
N ASP A 27 -13.33 -14.55 0.97
CA ASP A 27 -13.70 -13.75 2.14
C ASP A 27 -12.52 -13.40 3.05
N GLN A 28 -11.35 -14.04 2.87
CA GLN A 28 -10.15 -13.71 3.63
C GLN A 28 -9.57 -12.36 3.23
N VAL A 29 -9.87 -11.81 2.05
CA VAL A 29 -9.39 -10.49 1.65
C VAL A 29 -10.13 -9.42 2.44
N VAL A 30 -9.43 -8.71 3.32
CA VAL A 30 -10.00 -7.58 4.06
C VAL A 30 -9.81 -6.31 3.26
N SER A 31 -8.56 -5.97 2.93
CA SER A 31 -8.25 -4.76 2.18
C SER A 31 -7.11 -4.96 1.19
N ILE A 32 -7.18 -4.25 0.07
CA ILE A 32 -6.09 -4.11 -0.91
C ILE A 32 -5.87 -2.62 -1.11
N VAL A 33 -4.66 -2.15 -0.85
CA VAL A 33 -4.33 -0.73 -0.83
C VAL A 33 -3.11 -0.47 -1.69
N LEU A 34 -3.26 0.41 -2.68
CA LEU A 34 -2.16 0.95 -3.47
C LEU A 34 -1.56 2.14 -2.75
N TYR A 35 -0.25 2.14 -2.60
CA TYR A 35 0.48 3.27 -2.00
C TYR A 35 1.73 3.60 -2.82
N GLY A 36 2.60 4.43 -2.26
CA GLY A 36 3.89 4.73 -2.86
C GLY A 36 3.81 5.61 -4.11
N SER A 37 4.77 5.43 -5.01
CA SER A 37 4.97 6.36 -6.13
C SER A 37 3.82 6.36 -7.15
N VAL A 38 3.20 5.19 -7.38
CA VAL A 38 2.08 5.02 -8.33
C VAL A 38 0.81 5.68 -7.79
N ALA A 39 0.51 5.50 -6.50
CA ALA A 39 -0.65 6.15 -5.86
C ALA A 39 -0.55 7.69 -5.95
N ARG A 40 0.68 8.22 -5.77
CA ARG A 40 1.00 9.65 -5.91
C ARG A 40 1.00 10.19 -7.34
N GLY A 41 0.95 9.34 -8.36
CA GLY A 41 1.15 9.78 -9.75
C GLY A 41 2.56 10.30 -10.06
N LYS A 42 3.58 9.79 -9.35
CA LYS A 42 4.99 10.17 -9.50
C LYS A 42 5.88 8.98 -9.88
N ALA A 43 5.30 7.86 -10.27
CA ALA A 43 6.06 6.68 -10.65
C ALA A 43 6.87 6.95 -11.93
N ARG A 44 8.09 6.41 -11.97
CA ARG A 44 8.89 6.30 -13.18
C ARG A 44 8.55 4.96 -13.87
N PRO A 45 8.92 4.78 -15.14
CA PRO A 45 8.67 3.52 -15.85
C PRO A 45 9.30 2.26 -15.22
N ASP A 46 10.33 2.45 -14.40
CA ASP A 46 11.06 1.43 -13.62
C ASP A 46 10.65 1.38 -12.14
N SER A 47 9.59 2.11 -11.74
CA SER A 47 9.13 2.12 -10.35
C SER A 47 8.25 0.93 -10.03
N ASP A 48 8.37 0.46 -8.79
CA ASP A 48 7.52 -0.58 -8.24
C ASP A 48 6.07 -0.09 -8.05
N VAL A 49 5.14 -1.04 -8.09
CA VAL A 49 3.73 -0.89 -7.75
C VAL A 49 3.54 -1.45 -6.34
N ASP A 50 3.55 -0.55 -5.35
CA ASP A 50 3.49 -0.91 -3.93
C ASP A 50 2.04 -1.20 -3.49
N LEU A 51 1.80 -2.43 -3.01
CA LEU A 51 0.49 -2.89 -2.57
C LEU A 51 0.56 -3.46 -1.16
N LEU A 52 -0.38 -3.03 -0.32
CA LEU A 52 -0.67 -3.64 0.97
C LEU A 52 -1.88 -4.56 0.79
N LEU A 53 -1.68 -5.85 1.07
CA LEU A 53 -2.74 -6.86 1.14
C LEU A 53 -2.98 -7.24 2.59
N ILE A 54 -4.21 -7.08 3.05
CA ILE A 54 -4.63 -7.45 4.40
C ILE A 54 -5.55 -8.65 4.29
N LEU A 55 -5.15 -9.75 4.92
CA LEU A 55 -5.95 -10.97 5.01
C LEU A 55 -6.52 -11.11 6.42
N ARG A 56 -7.70 -11.71 6.59
CA ARG A 56 -8.27 -12.00 7.93
C ARG A 56 -7.26 -12.77 8.77
N ASP A 57 -6.79 -13.88 8.21
CA ASP A 57 -5.70 -14.67 8.77
C ASP A 57 -4.55 -14.78 7.76
N ALA A 58 -3.31 -14.61 8.24
CA ALA A 58 -2.11 -14.77 7.43
C ALA A 58 -1.07 -15.64 8.18
N PRO A 59 -0.36 -16.55 7.50
CA PRO A 59 0.67 -17.36 8.13
C PRO A 59 1.77 -16.52 8.81
N ALA A 60 2.15 -16.85 10.04
CA ALA A 60 3.21 -16.13 10.77
C ALA A 60 4.55 -16.06 10.00
N ALA A 61 4.89 -17.11 9.24
CA ALA A 61 6.08 -17.11 8.39
C ALA A 61 5.80 -16.36 7.07
N TYR A 62 6.48 -15.22 6.87
CA TYR A 62 6.21 -14.34 5.73
C TYR A 62 6.35 -15.01 4.35
N TRP A 63 7.32 -15.92 4.19
CA TRP A 63 7.51 -16.64 2.92
C TRP A 63 6.28 -17.49 2.53
N LYS A 64 5.52 -18.00 3.51
CA LYS A 64 4.28 -18.74 3.25
C LYS A 64 3.16 -17.83 2.73
N ARG A 65 3.13 -16.57 3.20
CA ARG A 65 2.21 -15.55 2.68
C ARG A 65 2.47 -15.32 1.20
N LEU A 66 3.74 -15.18 0.83
CA LEU A 66 4.15 -14.99 -0.57
C LEU A 66 3.92 -16.25 -1.42
N GLN A 67 4.11 -17.45 -0.88
CA GLN A 67 3.95 -18.70 -1.62
C GLN A 67 2.58 -18.80 -2.31
N SER A 68 1.49 -18.42 -1.63
CA SER A 68 0.14 -18.42 -2.21
C SER A 68 -0.07 -17.35 -3.29
N LEU A 69 0.73 -16.28 -3.28
CA LEU A 69 0.66 -15.18 -4.24
C LEU A 69 1.52 -15.42 -5.49
N LEU A 70 2.57 -16.24 -5.39
CA LEU A 70 3.49 -16.51 -6.51
C LEU A 70 2.78 -17.01 -7.79
N PRO A 71 1.81 -17.95 -7.73
CA PRO A 71 1.08 -18.38 -8.92
C PRO A 71 0.29 -17.24 -9.57
N ILE A 72 -0.35 -16.39 -8.76
CA ILE A 72 -1.09 -15.21 -9.23
C ILE A 72 -0.14 -14.25 -9.95
N LEU A 73 0.99 -13.92 -9.32
CA LEU A 73 1.99 -13.02 -9.90
C LEU A 73 2.62 -13.55 -11.18
N ARG A 74 2.80 -14.87 -11.31
CA ARG A 74 3.28 -15.50 -12.54
C ARG A 74 2.26 -15.38 -13.66
N ARG A 75 1.00 -15.74 -13.40
CA ARG A 75 -0.08 -15.63 -14.38
C ARG A 75 -0.28 -14.19 -14.83
N LEU A 76 -0.23 -13.23 -13.91
CA LEU A 76 -0.41 -11.81 -14.21
C LEU A 76 0.63 -11.30 -15.24
N ARG A 77 1.83 -11.88 -15.30
CA ARG A 77 2.86 -11.53 -16.29
C ARG A 77 2.53 -11.99 -17.70
N GLU A 78 1.65 -12.98 -17.83
CA GLU A 78 1.22 -13.54 -19.11
C GLU A 78 0.01 -12.78 -19.67
N GLU A 79 -0.65 -11.97 -18.84
CA GLU A 79 -1.85 -11.22 -19.22
C GLU A 79 -1.55 -10.12 -20.26
N PRO A 80 -2.48 -9.85 -21.20
CA PRO A 80 -2.28 -8.82 -22.23
C PRO A 80 -1.98 -7.43 -21.67
N CYS A 81 -2.54 -7.09 -20.51
CA CYS A 81 -2.31 -5.80 -19.84
C CYS A 81 -0.85 -5.63 -19.40
N TRP A 82 -0.17 -6.71 -19.00
CA TRP A 82 1.25 -6.67 -18.66
C TRP A 82 2.10 -6.38 -19.89
N GLN A 83 1.81 -7.07 -21.00
CA GLN A 83 2.53 -6.89 -22.26
C GLN A 83 2.34 -5.49 -22.83
N GLU A 84 1.14 -4.92 -22.70
CA GLU A 84 0.85 -3.55 -23.14
C GLU A 84 1.72 -2.53 -22.39
N LEU A 85 1.80 -2.64 -21.07
CA LEU A 85 2.69 -1.78 -20.27
C LEU A 85 4.14 -1.87 -20.75
N GLN A 86 4.62 -3.08 -21.04
CA GLN A 86 5.99 -3.28 -21.53
C GLN A 86 6.22 -2.65 -22.91
N ARG A 87 5.25 -2.75 -23.84
CA ARG A 87 5.33 -2.08 -25.15
C ARG A 87 5.40 -0.56 -25.01
N GLU A 88 4.73 -0.02 -24.01
CA GLU A 88 4.74 1.41 -23.69
C GLU A 88 5.98 1.84 -22.88
N GLY A 89 6.95 0.93 -22.69
CA GLY A 89 8.22 1.20 -22.00
C GLY A 89 8.12 1.20 -20.48
N VAL A 90 7.03 0.67 -19.92
CA VAL A 90 6.81 0.53 -18.48
C VAL A 90 7.08 -0.91 -18.06
N THR A 91 7.96 -1.12 -17.08
CA THR A 91 8.22 -2.46 -16.53
C THR A 91 7.46 -2.61 -15.22
N PRO A 92 6.26 -3.22 -15.23
CA PRO A 92 5.52 -3.43 -14.00
C PRO A 92 6.27 -4.38 -13.04
N PHE A 93 6.25 -4.03 -11.76
CA PHE A 93 6.72 -4.88 -10.67
C PHE A 93 5.81 -4.68 -9.46
N LEU A 94 5.06 -5.72 -9.07
CA LEU A 94 4.19 -5.63 -7.90
C LEU A 94 4.99 -5.97 -6.64
N SER A 95 5.15 -4.98 -5.77
CA SER A 95 5.76 -5.11 -4.44
C SER A 95 4.65 -5.30 -3.42
N LEU A 96 4.59 -6.49 -2.80
CA LEU A 96 3.49 -6.86 -1.91
C LEU A 96 3.97 -6.85 -0.45
N LEU A 97 3.30 -6.04 0.38
CA LEU A 97 3.29 -6.18 1.83
C LEU A 97 2.02 -6.93 2.24
N VAL A 98 2.17 -8.10 2.90
CA VAL A 98 1.03 -8.92 3.32
C VAL A 98 0.91 -8.95 4.83
N LEU A 99 -0.20 -8.46 5.37
CA LEU A 99 -0.49 -8.44 6.82
C LEU A 99 -1.70 -9.32 7.15
N SER A 100 -1.73 -9.88 8.36
CA SER A 100 -2.98 -10.36 8.94
C SER A 100 -3.81 -9.17 9.43
N LEU A 101 -5.10 -9.39 9.70
CA LEU A 101 -5.97 -8.38 10.28
C LEU A 101 -5.46 -7.92 11.64
N GLU A 102 -4.93 -8.84 12.45
CA GLU A 102 -4.30 -8.53 13.73
C GLU A 102 -3.10 -7.58 13.57
N GLU A 103 -2.17 -7.93 12.68
CA GLU A 103 -0.98 -7.10 12.41
C GLU A 103 -1.33 -5.73 11.81
N ALA A 104 -2.42 -5.66 11.03
CA ALA A 104 -2.86 -4.42 10.40
C ALA A 104 -3.59 -3.47 11.38
N ARG A 105 -4.07 -3.98 12.52
CA ARG A 105 -4.64 -3.14 13.58
C ARG A 105 -3.58 -2.32 14.31
N GLU A 106 -2.33 -2.75 14.30
CA GLU A 106 -1.21 -1.99 14.88
C GLU A 106 -0.91 -0.74 14.06
N ASN A 107 -0.53 0.35 14.73
CA ASN A 107 -0.03 1.53 14.03
C ASN A 107 1.38 1.27 13.49
N ARG A 108 1.54 1.38 12.17
CA ARG A 108 2.82 1.20 11.47
C ARG A 108 3.25 2.53 10.89
N TYR A 109 4.54 2.85 10.97
CA TYR A 109 5.09 4.07 10.38
C TYR A 109 4.77 4.21 8.89
N LEU A 110 4.71 3.09 8.17
CA LEU A 110 4.33 3.06 6.75
C LEU A 110 2.94 3.67 6.49
N TYR A 111 2.01 3.56 7.44
CA TYR A 111 0.66 4.09 7.28
C TYR A 111 0.64 5.62 7.26
N LEU A 112 1.65 6.28 7.81
CA LEU A 112 1.78 7.73 7.78
C LEU A 112 1.83 8.28 6.34
N ASP A 113 2.48 7.56 5.43
CA ASP A 113 2.52 7.89 4.00
C ASP A 113 1.14 7.66 3.36
N MET A 114 0.41 6.65 3.85
CA MET A 114 -0.86 6.22 3.28
C MET A 114 -2.03 7.16 3.62
N ILE A 115 -1.97 7.90 4.73
CA ILE A 115 -3.05 8.81 5.18
C ILE A 115 -3.49 9.77 4.07
N GLU A 116 -2.56 10.31 3.29
CA GLU A 116 -2.84 11.31 2.25
C GLU A 116 -2.74 10.75 0.83
N GLU A 117 -1.91 9.72 0.63
CA GLU A 117 -1.45 9.35 -0.71
C GLU A 117 -1.97 7.98 -1.16
N ALA A 118 -2.50 7.15 -0.26
CA ALA A 118 -2.94 5.81 -0.63
C ALA A 118 -4.28 5.82 -1.36
N ARG A 119 -4.46 4.80 -2.20
CA ARG A 119 -5.72 4.47 -2.84
C ARG A 119 -6.18 3.11 -2.34
N ILE A 120 -7.27 3.09 -1.59
CA ILE A 120 -7.92 1.87 -1.16
C ILE A 120 -8.67 1.29 -2.37
N LEU A 121 -8.32 0.06 -2.76
CA LEU A 121 -8.86 -0.64 -3.94
C LEU A 121 -9.95 -1.63 -3.54
N VAL A 122 -9.78 -2.27 -2.39
CA VAL A 122 -10.75 -3.14 -1.73
C VAL A 122 -10.71 -2.81 -0.25
N ASP A 123 -11.87 -2.73 0.41
CA ASP A 123 -11.96 -2.60 1.86
C ASP A 123 -13.26 -3.24 2.34
N SER A 124 -13.14 -4.23 3.22
CA SER A 124 -14.28 -4.86 3.87
C SER A 124 -14.61 -4.08 5.13
N ASP A 125 -15.89 -3.71 5.28
CA ASP A 125 -16.40 -2.97 6.45
C ASP A 125 -15.61 -1.66 6.72
N ASP A 126 -15.10 -1.02 5.67
CA ASP A 126 -14.27 0.19 5.74
C ASP A 126 -13.05 0.10 6.68
N PHE A 127 -12.54 -1.13 6.92
CA PHE A 127 -11.51 -1.41 7.93
C PHE A 127 -10.27 -0.52 7.80
N PHE A 128 -9.64 -0.48 6.62
CA PHE A 128 -8.39 0.25 6.47
C PHE A 128 -8.62 1.75 6.38
N GLN A 129 -9.74 2.18 5.81
CA GLN A 129 -10.17 3.56 5.86
C GLN A 129 -10.32 4.06 7.31
N ASP A 130 -11.00 3.31 8.16
CA ASP A 130 -11.14 3.63 9.59
C ASP A 130 -9.80 3.60 10.31
N LYS A 131 -8.91 2.65 9.95
CA LYS A 131 -7.55 2.58 10.50
C LYS A 131 -6.75 3.84 10.19
N LEU A 132 -6.76 4.32 8.94
CA LEU A 132 -6.09 5.55 8.56
C LEU A 132 -6.71 6.78 9.23
N HIS A 133 -8.04 6.81 9.37
CA HIS A 133 -8.72 7.90 10.07
C HIS A 133 -8.33 7.94 11.55
N SER A 134 -8.33 6.81 12.25
CA SER A 134 -7.88 6.71 13.65
C SER A 134 -6.43 7.18 13.83
N LEU A 135 -5.53 6.75 12.94
CA LEU A 135 -4.13 7.20 12.97
C LEU A 135 -4.04 8.72 12.73
N GLN A 136 -4.82 9.27 11.79
CA GLN A 136 -4.85 10.71 11.55
C GLN A 136 -5.35 11.49 12.77
N GLN A 137 -6.36 11.01 13.48
CA GLN A 137 -6.83 11.64 14.73
C GLN A 137 -5.75 11.60 15.80
N ARG A 138 -5.06 10.46 15.94
CA ARG A 138 -3.95 10.32 16.90
C ARG A 138 -2.80 11.28 16.60
N LEU A 139 -2.44 11.47 15.34
CA LEU A 139 -1.45 12.48 14.94
C LEU A 139 -1.88 13.90 15.33
N LYS A 140 -3.17 14.24 15.21
CA LYS A 140 -3.69 15.55 15.65
C LYS A 140 -3.57 15.72 17.17
N GLU A 141 -3.89 14.69 17.95
CA GLU A 141 -3.75 14.71 19.42
C GLU A 141 -2.31 14.93 19.86
N LEU A 142 -1.36 14.30 19.18
CA LEU A 142 0.08 14.48 19.44
C LEU A 142 0.62 15.83 18.96
N GLY A 143 -0.20 16.63 18.27
CA GLY A 143 0.25 17.87 17.63
C GLY A 143 1.26 17.61 16.50
N ALA A 144 1.24 16.41 15.91
CA ALA A 144 2.19 15.98 14.90
C ALA A 144 2.13 16.86 13.65
N LYS A 145 3.27 17.08 13.02
CA LYS A 145 3.41 17.94 11.84
C LYS A 145 4.16 17.22 10.73
N LYS A 146 3.59 17.22 9.52
CA LYS A 146 4.30 16.81 8.31
C LYS A 146 5.19 17.97 7.84
N ILE A 147 6.49 17.80 7.92
CA ILE A 147 7.49 18.83 7.56
C ILE A 147 8.11 18.46 6.22
N ARG A 148 8.03 19.39 5.25
CA ARG A 148 8.62 19.22 3.91
C ARG A 148 9.99 19.89 3.84
N ARG A 149 11.02 19.18 3.39
CA ARG A 149 12.39 19.68 3.27
C ARG A 149 13.08 19.10 2.03
N ASN A 150 13.63 19.98 1.18
CA ASN A 150 14.40 19.61 -0.02
C ASN A 150 13.70 18.65 -1.00
N GLY A 151 12.37 18.74 -1.11
CA GLY A 151 11.58 17.87 -1.98
C GLY A 151 11.02 16.62 -1.28
N ASP A 152 11.63 16.23 -0.17
CA ASP A 152 11.20 15.13 0.71
C ASP A 152 10.38 15.65 1.89
N TRP A 153 9.87 14.73 2.71
CA TRP A 153 9.09 15.05 3.90
C TRP A 153 9.33 14.05 5.03
N TYR A 154 9.10 14.49 6.26
CA TYR A 154 9.07 13.63 7.45
C TYR A 154 7.95 14.07 8.40
N TRP A 155 7.52 13.17 9.29
CA TRP A 155 6.61 13.52 10.37
C TRP A 155 7.40 13.85 11.63
N ASP A 156 7.21 15.07 12.14
CA ASP A 156 7.52 15.43 13.51
C ASP A 156 6.34 15.01 14.38
N LEU A 157 6.44 13.85 15.03
CA LEU A 157 5.32 13.19 15.70
C LEU A 157 4.88 13.90 16.98
N LYS A 158 5.80 14.58 17.67
CA LYS A 158 5.50 15.33 18.91
C LYS A 158 6.45 16.52 19.01
N PRO A 159 6.10 17.68 18.44
CA PRO A 159 6.98 18.85 18.39
C PRO A 159 7.37 19.41 19.76
N ASP A 160 6.59 19.11 20.81
CA ASP A 160 6.81 19.52 22.20
C ASP A 160 7.40 18.40 23.07
N LEU A 161 8.01 17.37 22.46
CA LEU A 161 8.59 16.22 23.13
C LEU A 161 9.52 16.62 24.28
N LYS A 162 9.24 16.12 25.48
CA LYS A 162 10.06 16.29 26.68
C LYS A 162 10.83 15.01 27.00
N LEU A 163 11.96 15.15 27.69
CA LEU A 163 12.74 14.01 28.15
C LEU A 163 11.87 13.14 29.08
N GLY A 164 11.72 11.85 28.73
CA GLY A 164 10.89 10.89 29.45
C GLY A 164 9.48 10.69 28.85
N ASP A 165 9.10 11.45 27.83
CA ASP A 165 7.85 11.21 27.12
C ASP A 165 7.94 9.96 26.23
N GLU A 166 6.88 9.15 26.25
CA GLU A 166 6.67 8.07 25.27
C GLU A 166 5.80 8.57 24.12
N VAL A 167 6.21 8.26 22.89
CA VAL A 167 5.44 8.54 21.68
C VAL A 167 4.82 7.24 21.19
N ILE A 168 3.51 7.11 21.37
CA ILE A 168 2.73 5.95 20.91
C ILE A 168 1.77 6.43 19.84
N LEU A 169 1.96 5.89 18.63
CA LEU A 169 1.12 6.09 17.46
C LEU A 169 -0.19 5.32 17.54
#